data_AF-A0A1I7KWR3-F1
#
_entry.id   AF-A0A1I7KWR3-F1
#
_cell.length_a   1.000
_cell.length_b   1.000
_cell.length_c   1.000
_cell.angle_alpha   90.00
_cell.angle_beta   90.00
_cell.angle_gamma   90.00
#
_symmetry.space_group_name_H-M   'P 1'
#
loop_
_entity.id
_entity.type
_entity.pdbx_description
1 polymer ?
#
loop_
_entity_poly.entity_id
_entity_poly.type
_entity_poly.pdbx_seq_one_letter_code
_entity_poly.pdbx_strand_id
1 'polypeptide(L)'
;MRLRIGVALAVVGIAAVALLAGPLSRGDRLSDILTGRTPLLAGGTRAPGGGANLTGTADLGTDQRPATLYLACDPGGTGLSAALTVPRFAELAPRFDFAGLEGSGSATPLTGILVSSAGSVRSMRMPVQGAATGADSGFTLTVTGARRGEDPLRGLAVALTQPGTKLTWTQASPRSGDPALTAVFTVAESDAAALKGALTGCLAAPF
;
A
#
# COMPACT_ATOMS: atom_id res chain seq x y z
N MET A 1 41.62 -32.72 56.36
CA MET A 1 40.76 -33.53 57.24
C MET A 1 39.38 -33.67 56.59
N ARG A 2 39.01 -34.92 56.24
CA ARG A 2 37.65 -35.51 56.08
C ARG A 2 36.69 -35.04 54.96
N LEU A 3 36.51 -35.95 54.00
CA LEU A 3 35.33 -36.16 53.13
C LEU A 3 34.03 -36.41 53.92
N ARG A 4 32.90 -35.98 53.35
CA ARG A 4 31.54 -36.58 53.37
C ARG A 4 30.88 -36.13 52.05
N ILE A 5 30.53 -36.91 51.02
CA ILE A 5 29.80 -38.19 50.83
C ILE A 5 28.39 -38.22 51.44
N GLY A 6 27.41 -38.15 50.54
CA GLY A 6 26.02 -38.60 50.61
C GLY A 6 25.38 -38.18 49.28
N VAL A 7 25.19 -38.99 48.24
CA VAL A 7 24.60 -40.35 48.03
C VAL A 7 23.09 -40.41 48.29
N ALA A 8 22.33 -40.27 47.20
CA ALA A 8 21.06 -40.94 46.88
C ALA A 8 20.84 -40.71 45.36
N LEU A 9 21.04 -41.66 44.41
CA LEU A 9 20.21 -42.84 44.04
C LEU A 9 18.69 -42.55 44.13
N ALA A 10 17.82 -42.80 43.15
CA ALA A 10 17.82 -43.48 41.85
C ALA A 10 16.54 -42.98 41.11
N VAL A 11 16.26 -43.18 39.81
CA VAL A 11 15.94 -44.44 39.13
C VAL A 11 15.80 -44.14 37.62
N VAL A 12 16.30 -45.08 36.82
CA VAL A 12 16.27 -45.18 35.36
C VAL A 12 14.89 -45.57 34.84
N GLY A 13 14.50 -45.06 33.67
CA GLY A 13 13.40 -45.57 32.87
C GLY A 13 13.63 -45.32 31.38
N ILE A 14 14.48 -46.15 30.76
CA ILE A 14 14.57 -46.27 29.29
C ILE A 14 13.67 -47.43 28.89
N ALA A 15 12.67 -47.19 28.05
CA ALA A 15 12.10 -48.21 27.19
C ALA A 15 11.56 -47.56 25.90
N ALA A 16 12.22 -47.91 24.80
CA ALA A 16 11.84 -47.59 23.45
C ALA A 16 10.61 -48.41 23.01
N VAL A 17 9.75 -47.81 22.19
CA VAL A 17 8.94 -48.55 21.22
C VAL A 17 9.09 -47.84 19.88
N ALA A 18 9.81 -48.49 18.97
CA ALA A 18 9.89 -48.14 17.57
C ALA A 18 8.87 -48.97 16.77
N LEU A 19 8.40 -48.35 15.69
CA LEU A 19 7.96 -48.98 14.43
C LEU A 19 6.63 -49.75 14.42
N LEU A 20 5.61 -49.09 13.86
CA LEU A 20 4.74 -49.71 12.88
C LEU A 20 4.76 -48.86 11.60
N ALA A 21 5.12 -49.54 10.51
CA ALA A 21 5.39 -49.00 9.20
C ALA A 21 4.11 -48.58 8.45
N GLY A 22 4.26 -47.57 7.61
CA GLY A 22 3.35 -47.22 6.51
C GLY A 22 4.06 -46.26 5.54
N PRO A 23 3.93 -46.41 4.21
CA PRO A 23 4.97 -46.07 3.24
C PRO A 23 4.99 -44.61 2.79
N LEU A 24 6.14 -44.19 2.26
CA LEU A 24 6.34 -42.96 1.51
C LEU A 24 5.26 -42.78 0.43
N SER A 25 4.60 -41.63 0.43
CA SER A 25 3.87 -41.12 -0.73
C SER A 25 4.10 -39.63 -0.87
N ARG A 26 5.07 -39.32 -1.73
CA ARG A 26 5.10 -38.19 -2.67
C ARG A 26 3.71 -37.55 -2.81
N GLY A 27 3.57 -36.35 -2.28
CA GLY A 27 2.30 -35.63 -2.34
C GLY A 27 2.21 -34.48 -1.36
N ASP A 28 3.23 -33.61 -1.31
CA ASP A 28 2.98 -32.20 -1.01
C ASP A 28 2.00 -31.72 -2.07
N ARG A 29 0.71 -31.89 -1.78
CA ARG A 29 -0.37 -31.49 -2.65
C ARG A 29 -0.33 -29.97 -2.67
N LEU A 30 0.09 -29.44 -3.81
CA LEU A 30 -0.19 -28.08 -4.31
C LEU A 30 -1.67 -27.67 -4.17
N SER A 31 -2.56 -28.57 -3.76
CA SER A 31 -3.96 -28.35 -3.42
C SER A 31 -4.19 -27.62 -2.09
N ASP A 32 -3.30 -27.72 -1.10
CA ASP A 32 -3.52 -27.07 0.21
C ASP A 32 -3.19 -25.57 0.18
N ILE A 33 -2.34 -25.13 -0.76
CA ILE A 33 -2.07 -23.70 -1.03
C ILE A 33 -3.32 -23.00 -1.61
N LEU A 34 -4.24 -23.75 -2.23
CA LEU A 34 -5.46 -23.22 -2.85
C LEU A 34 -6.65 -23.10 -1.88
N THR A 35 -6.50 -23.48 -0.60
CA THR A 35 -7.57 -23.35 0.42
C THR A 35 -7.37 -22.22 1.43
N GLY A 36 -6.40 -21.32 1.21
CA GLY A 36 -6.36 -20.04 1.93
C GLY A 36 -6.10 -20.13 3.44
N ARG A 37 -5.43 -21.17 3.93
CA ARG A 37 -4.92 -21.23 5.32
C ARG A 37 -3.41 -21.11 5.33
N THR A 38 -2.94 -19.89 5.56
CA THR A 38 -1.53 -19.57 5.80
C THR A 38 -1.01 -20.29 7.05
N PRO A 39 0.15 -20.96 6.99
CA PRO A 39 0.87 -21.33 8.21
C PRO A 39 1.51 -20.07 8.79
N LEU A 40 1.04 -19.65 9.96
CA LEU A 40 1.67 -18.61 10.76
C LEU A 40 2.98 -19.16 11.34
N LEU A 41 4.11 -18.84 10.70
CA LEU A 41 5.42 -18.94 11.34
C LEU A 41 5.64 -17.69 12.20
N ALA A 42 5.90 -17.94 13.49
CA ALA A 42 6.14 -16.93 14.51
C ALA A 42 7.49 -16.21 14.30
N GLY A 43 7.48 -14.88 14.34
CA GLY A 43 8.69 -14.05 14.40
C GLY A 43 8.57 -12.73 13.64
N GLY A 44 7.96 -11.71 14.27
CA GLY A 44 7.85 -10.35 13.76
C GLY A 44 6.43 -10.01 13.28
N THR A 45 5.59 -9.51 14.18
CA THR A 45 4.26 -8.97 13.84
C THR A 45 4.43 -7.71 12.99
N ARG A 46 4.56 -7.87 11.67
CA ARG A 46 4.28 -6.83 10.69
C ARG A 46 2.82 -6.41 10.85
N ALA A 47 2.57 -5.11 10.95
CA ALA A 47 1.20 -4.62 10.90
C ALA A 47 0.56 -5.10 9.59
N PRO A 48 -0.66 -5.67 9.59
CA PRO A 48 -1.38 -5.91 8.35
C PRO A 48 -1.51 -4.55 7.64
N GLY A 49 -1.01 -4.45 6.41
CA GLY A 49 -1.02 -3.21 5.65
C GLY A 49 -2.47 -2.73 5.51
N GLY A 50 -2.81 -1.65 6.21
CA GLY A 50 -4.11 -1.00 6.09
C GLY A 50 -4.08 -0.04 4.90
N GLY A 51 -5.21 0.06 4.21
CA GLY A 51 -5.44 1.11 3.24
C GLY A 51 -6.91 1.53 3.18
N ALA A 52 -7.15 2.73 2.69
CA ALA A 52 -8.48 3.30 2.57
C ALA A 52 -8.64 4.07 1.26
N ASN A 53 -9.87 4.12 0.77
CA ASN A 53 -10.24 4.81 -0.45
C ASN A 53 -10.88 6.17 -0.14
N LEU A 54 -10.60 7.14 -0.99
CA LEU A 54 -11.32 8.40 -1.11
C LEU A 54 -11.96 8.46 -2.50
N THR A 55 -13.22 8.86 -2.55
CA THR A 55 -13.89 9.16 -3.82
C THR A 55 -13.73 10.63 -4.15
N GLY A 56 -13.52 10.92 -5.42
CA GLY A 56 -13.37 12.29 -5.91
C GLY A 56 -13.71 12.39 -7.38
N THR A 57 -13.24 13.47 -8.01
CA THR A 57 -13.49 13.73 -9.42
C THR A 57 -12.19 14.05 -10.13
N ALA A 58 -11.95 13.40 -11.27
CA ALA A 58 -10.88 13.74 -12.20
C ALA A 58 -11.44 14.59 -13.34
N ASP A 59 -10.70 15.62 -13.72
CA ASP A 59 -10.95 16.50 -14.84
C ASP A 59 -9.82 16.39 -15.85
N LEU A 60 -10.19 16.38 -17.14
CA LEU A 60 -9.30 16.53 -18.26
C LEU A 60 -9.89 17.56 -19.24
N GLY A 61 -9.79 18.83 -18.86
CA GLY A 61 -10.25 19.96 -19.67
C GLY A 61 -11.75 20.16 -19.57
N THR A 62 -12.52 19.46 -20.41
CA THR A 62 -14.00 19.53 -20.42
C THR A 62 -14.65 18.22 -19.97
N ASP A 63 -13.83 17.17 -19.80
CA ASP A 63 -14.29 15.85 -19.39
C ASP A 63 -14.07 15.67 -17.89
N GLN A 64 -15.17 15.59 -17.14
CA GLN A 64 -15.15 15.29 -15.71
C GLN A 64 -15.66 13.89 -15.44
N ARG A 65 -14.95 13.12 -14.59
CA ARG A 65 -15.26 11.72 -14.29
C ARG A 65 -15.05 11.40 -12.82
N PRO A 66 -15.72 10.37 -12.27
CA PRO A 66 -15.40 9.88 -10.94
C PRO A 66 -13.95 9.37 -10.90
N ALA A 67 -13.27 9.57 -9.78
CA ALA A 67 -11.94 9.05 -9.52
C ALA A 67 -11.88 8.47 -8.11
N THR A 68 -10.98 7.51 -7.91
CA THR A 68 -10.72 6.93 -6.59
C THR A 68 -9.26 7.13 -6.23
N LEU A 69 -8.99 7.59 -5.02
CA LEU A 69 -7.66 7.66 -4.46
C LEU A 69 -7.53 6.62 -3.34
N TYR A 70 -6.65 5.65 -3.53
CA TYR A 70 -6.32 4.67 -2.50
C TYR A 70 -5.03 5.08 -1.79
N LEU A 71 -5.06 5.14 -0.46
CA LEU A 71 -3.87 5.35 0.37
C LEU A 71 -3.59 4.08 1.17
N ALA A 72 -2.33 3.63 1.18
CA ALA A 72 -1.95 2.43 1.92
C ALA A 72 -0.56 2.54 2.55
N CYS A 73 -0.41 1.88 3.69
CA CYS A 73 0.91 1.57 4.24
C CYS A 73 1.58 0.47 3.40
N ASP A 74 2.85 0.65 3.02
CA ASP A 74 3.66 -0.40 2.40
C ASP A 74 3.77 -1.59 3.39
N PRO A 75 3.52 -2.84 2.97
CA PRO A 75 3.64 -4.03 3.83
C PRO A 75 5.06 -4.22 4.40
N GLY A 76 6.08 -3.60 3.80
CA GLY A 76 7.43 -3.50 4.32
C GLY A 76 7.55 -2.75 5.65
N GLY A 77 6.55 -1.91 5.99
CA GLY A 77 6.40 -1.24 7.28
C GLY A 77 7.05 0.13 7.41
N THR A 78 7.61 0.68 6.33
CA THR A 78 8.42 1.92 6.39
C THR A 78 8.06 2.98 5.35
N GLY A 79 6.96 2.81 4.62
CA GLY A 79 6.57 3.77 3.58
C GLY A 79 5.06 3.80 3.34
N LEU A 80 4.62 4.85 2.66
CA LEU A 80 3.25 5.06 2.19
C LEU A 80 3.20 4.94 0.67
N SER A 81 2.02 4.61 0.16
CA SER A 81 1.71 4.70 -1.27
C SER A 81 0.36 5.37 -1.45
N ALA A 82 0.22 6.11 -2.54
CA ALA A 82 -1.03 6.68 -2.97
C ALA A 82 -1.28 6.33 -4.44
N ALA A 83 -2.46 5.82 -4.75
CA ALA A 83 -2.83 5.35 -6.07
C ALA A 83 -4.11 6.06 -6.53
N LEU A 84 -4.00 6.90 -7.56
CA LEU A 84 -5.12 7.53 -8.23
C LEU A 84 -5.63 6.60 -9.35
N THR A 85 -6.89 6.20 -9.31
CA THR A 85 -7.54 5.41 -10.36
C THR A 85 -8.57 6.25 -11.09
N VAL A 86 -8.43 6.33 -12.43
CA VAL A 86 -9.39 6.95 -13.33
C VAL A 86 -10.02 5.87 -14.21
N PRO A 87 -11.33 5.62 -14.09
CA PRO A 87 -12.04 4.61 -14.88
C PRO A 87 -12.17 5.03 -16.34
N ARG A 88 -12.33 4.05 -17.24
CA ARG A 88 -12.59 4.27 -18.68
C ARG A 88 -11.58 5.22 -19.35
N PHE A 89 -10.31 5.15 -18.95
CA PHE A 89 -9.25 6.04 -19.44
C PHE A 89 -9.00 5.92 -20.95
N ALA A 90 -9.35 4.78 -21.57
CA ALA A 90 -9.22 4.58 -23.01
C ALA A 90 -9.98 5.64 -23.82
N GLU A 91 -11.10 6.17 -23.30
CA GLU A 91 -11.85 7.26 -23.92
C GLU A 91 -11.11 8.60 -23.86
N LEU A 92 -10.18 8.74 -22.91
CA LEU A 92 -9.37 9.93 -22.70
C LEU A 92 -8.02 9.86 -23.46
N ALA A 93 -7.61 8.68 -23.92
CA ALA A 93 -6.34 8.45 -24.63
C ALA A 93 -6.09 9.37 -25.85
N PRO A 94 -7.11 9.79 -26.63
CA PRO A 94 -6.91 10.78 -27.69
C PRO A 94 -6.40 12.13 -27.19
N ARG A 95 -6.72 12.49 -25.94
CA ARG A 95 -6.43 13.80 -25.33
C ARG A 95 -5.35 13.75 -24.25
N PHE A 96 -4.90 12.56 -23.87
CA PHE A 96 -3.92 12.37 -22.81
C PHE A 96 -3.15 11.06 -23.03
N ASP A 97 -1.82 11.12 -22.95
CA ASP A 97 -0.96 9.98 -23.18
C ASP A 97 -0.74 9.12 -21.93
N PHE A 98 -1.70 8.23 -21.67
CA PHE A 98 -1.59 7.25 -20.58
C PHE A 98 -0.50 6.21 -20.83
N ALA A 99 -0.29 5.80 -22.09
CA ALA A 99 0.73 4.81 -22.45
C ALA A 99 2.14 5.31 -22.12
N GLY A 100 2.41 6.61 -22.33
CA GLY A 100 3.66 7.25 -21.92
C GLY A 100 3.90 7.26 -20.40
N LEU A 101 2.88 6.97 -19.58
CA LEU A 101 2.98 6.83 -18.13
C LEU A 101 3.11 5.38 -17.65
N GLU A 102 2.98 4.39 -18.54
CA GLU A 102 2.99 2.98 -18.15
C GLU A 102 4.37 2.48 -17.71
N GLY A 103 4.36 1.65 -16.68
CA GLY A 103 5.54 0.95 -16.18
C GLY A 103 6.42 1.80 -15.27
N SER A 104 7.50 1.18 -14.77
CA SER A 104 8.42 1.80 -13.81
C SER A 104 9.38 2.81 -14.44
N GLY A 105 9.40 2.94 -15.76
CA GLY A 105 10.29 3.84 -16.51
C GLY A 105 9.76 5.27 -16.67
N SER A 106 8.46 5.51 -16.43
CA SER A 106 7.86 6.84 -16.57
C SER A 106 8.09 7.70 -15.32
N ALA A 107 9.34 8.07 -15.05
CA ALA A 107 9.67 9.00 -13.98
C ALA A 107 9.29 10.46 -14.33
N THR A 108 8.89 10.71 -15.56
CA THR A 108 8.58 12.04 -16.09
C THR A 108 7.38 12.00 -17.03
N PRO A 109 6.47 12.98 -16.97
CA PRO A 109 6.51 14.14 -16.08
C PRO A 109 6.08 13.80 -14.64
N LEU A 110 6.67 14.48 -13.65
CA LEU A 110 6.35 14.29 -12.23
C LEU A 110 4.88 14.64 -11.96
N THR A 111 4.20 13.80 -11.17
CA THR A 111 2.89 14.13 -10.57
C THR A 111 3.09 15.26 -9.57
N GLY A 112 2.18 16.25 -9.57
CA GLY A 112 2.01 17.21 -8.50
C GLY A 112 0.91 16.78 -7.53
N ILE A 113 1.14 16.88 -6.23
CA ILE A 113 0.13 16.68 -5.20
C ILE A 113 0.08 17.90 -4.29
N LEU A 114 -1.11 18.45 -4.12
CA LEU A 114 -1.40 19.58 -3.24
C LEU A 114 -2.42 19.14 -2.20
N VAL A 115 -2.13 19.37 -0.93
CA VAL A 115 -3.05 19.14 0.17
C VAL A 115 -3.31 20.47 0.87
N SER A 116 -4.57 20.85 0.98
CA SER A 116 -5.02 22.04 1.70
C SER A 116 -5.95 21.64 2.83
N SER A 117 -5.57 21.99 4.05
CA SER A 117 -6.38 21.81 5.26
C SER A 117 -6.55 23.16 5.98
N ALA A 118 -7.29 23.19 7.09
CA ALA A 118 -7.48 24.40 7.87
C ALA A 118 -6.14 24.98 8.34
N GLY A 119 -5.71 26.08 7.72
CA GLY A 119 -4.48 26.80 8.08
C GLY A 119 -3.18 26.22 7.51
N SER A 120 -3.21 25.18 6.67
CA SER A 120 -1.99 24.66 6.05
C SER A 120 -2.18 24.24 4.60
N VAL A 121 -1.18 24.52 3.77
CA VAL A 121 -1.10 24.05 2.39
C VAL A 121 0.25 23.38 2.20
N ARG A 122 0.24 22.16 1.68
CA ARG A 122 1.44 21.36 1.40
C ARG A 122 1.43 20.95 -0.05
N SER A 123 2.55 21.11 -0.74
CA SER A 123 2.70 20.68 -2.12
C SER A 123 3.95 19.82 -2.30
N MET A 124 3.88 18.89 -3.24
CA MET A 124 5.01 18.06 -3.61
C MET A 124 4.92 17.57 -5.04
N ARG A 125 6.08 17.14 -5.55
CA ARG A 125 6.20 16.50 -6.86
C ARG A 125 6.89 15.17 -6.72
N MET A 126 6.32 14.13 -7.32
CA MET A 126 6.80 12.76 -7.18
C MET A 126 6.75 12.03 -8.52
N PRO A 127 7.68 11.08 -8.76
CA PRO A 127 7.56 10.16 -9.87
C PRO A 127 6.32 9.30 -9.68
N VAL A 128 5.61 9.04 -10.77
CA VAL A 128 4.40 8.23 -10.79
C VAL A 128 4.65 6.98 -11.61
N GLN A 129 3.98 5.89 -11.26
CA GLN A 129 3.98 4.67 -12.05
C GLN A 129 2.56 4.40 -12.51
N GLY A 130 2.36 4.44 -13.82
CA GLY A 130 1.09 4.12 -14.46
C GLY A 130 0.94 2.62 -14.71
N ALA A 131 -0.26 2.12 -14.51
CA ALA A 131 -0.66 0.78 -14.92
C ALA A 131 -2.12 0.76 -15.35
N ALA A 132 -2.40 0.21 -16.53
CA ALA A 132 -3.75 -0.17 -16.90
C ALA A 132 -4.20 -1.37 -16.03
N THR A 133 -5.33 -1.24 -15.36
CA THR A 133 -5.90 -2.32 -14.52
C THR A 133 -6.91 -3.18 -15.29
N GLY A 134 -6.98 -3.02 -16.60
CA GLY A 134 -7.98 -3.58 -17.53
C GLY A 134 -8.74 -2.48 -18.27
N ALA A 135 -9.41 -2.83 -19.37
CA ALA A 135 -10.07 -1.85 -20.25
C ALA A 135 -11.18 -1.05 -19.54
N ASP A 136 -11.93 -1.71 -18.65
CA ASP A 136 -13.06 -1.09 -17.93
C ASP A 136 -12.71 -0.63 -16.51
N SER A 137 -11.70 -1.23 -15.90
CA SER A 137 -11.26 -1.02 -14.52
C SER A 137 -10.47 0.28 -14.34
N GLY A 138 -9.84 0.78 -15.42
CA GLY A 138 -9.24 2.11 -15.44
C GLY A 138 -7.71 2.11 -15.45
N PHE A 139 -7.16 3.33 -15.43
CA PHE A 139 -5.72 3.56 -15.32
C PHE A 139 -5.38 4.00 -13.90
N THR A 140 -4.39 3.34 -13.31
CA THR A 140 -3.92 3.65 -11.96
C THR A 140 -2.56 4.32 -12.01
N LEU A 141 -2.46 5.48 -11.38
CA LEU A 141 -1.27 6.29 -11.19
C LEU A 141 -0.80 6.16 -9.74
N THR A 142 0.31 5.45 -9.53
CA THR A 142 0.82 5.16 -8.18
C THR A 142 2.06 6.00 -7.87
N VAL A 143 2.04 6.71 -6.76
CA VAL A 143 3.24 7.30 -6.14
C VAL A 143 3.61 6.48 -4.91
N THR A 144 4.91 6.22 -4.75
CA THR A 144 5.44 5.50 -3.58
C THR A 144 6.38 6.41 -2.81
N GLY A 145 6.16 6.45 -1.50
CA GLY A 145 6.97 7.18 -0.53
C GLY A 145 8.39 6.66 -0.42
N ALA A 146 9.26 7.47 0.19
CA ALA A 146 10.65 7.10 0.38
C ALA A 146 10.76 5.93 1.38
N ARG A 147 11.54 4.91 1.04
CA ARG A 147 11.84 3.78 1.95
C ARG A 147 12.95 4.06 2.95
N ARG A 148 13.74 5.12 2.70
CA ARG A 148 14.87 5.56 3.54
C ARG A 148 14.79 7.08 3.68
N GLY A 149 14.93 7.57 4.91
CA GLY A 149 14.74 8.99 5.22
C GLY A 149 13.27 9.34 5.46
N GLU A 150 12.95 10.64 5.48
CA GLU A 150 11.58 11.11 5.69
C GLU A 150 10.70 10.76 4.48
N ASP A 151 9.60 10.04 4.74
CA ASP A 151 8.61 9.76 3.70
C ASP A 151 7.80 11.04 3.37
N PRO A 152 7.91 11.60 2.15
CA PRO A 152 7.16 12.78 1.77
C PRO A 152 5.64 12.59 1.96
N LEU A 153 5.12 11.39 1.67
CA LEU A 153 3.69 11.12 1.78
C LEU A 153 3.17 11.13 3.22
N ARG A 154 4.06 11.10 4.24
CA ARG A 154 3.64 11.12 5.64
C ARG A 154 2.86 12.38 6.00
N GLY A 155 3.37 13.56 5.62
CA GLY A 155 2.70 14.83 5.91
C GLY A 155 1.33 14.93 5.23
N LEU A 156 1.21 14.34 4.04
CA LEU A 156 -0.05 14.20 3.31
C LEU A 156 -1.01 13.25 4.03
N ALA A 157 -0.56 12.06 4.41
CA ALA A 157 -1.36 11.07 5.11
C ALA A 157 -1.91 11.62 6.43
N VAL A 158 -1.09 12.32 7.22
CA VAL A 158 -1.53 12.99 8.45
C VAL A 158 -2.63 14.02 8.16
N ALA A 159 -2.43 14.90 7.17
CA ALA A 159 -3.41 15.92 6.83
C ALA A 159 -4.75 15.33 6.36
N LEU A 160 -4.72 14.21 5.62
CA LEU A 160 -5.94 13.52 5.16
C LEU A 160 -6.72 12.82 6.27
N THR A 161 -6.14 12.63 7.47
CA THR A 161 -6.90 12.18 8.65
C THR A 161 -7.76 13.29 9.28
N GLN A 162 -7.71 14.51 8.73
CA GLN A 162 -8.54 15.63 9.15
C GLN A 162 -9.73 15.79 8.19
N PRO A 163 -10.98 15.85 8.72
CA PRO A 163 -12.15 16.17 7.90
C PRO A 163 -12.03 17.53 7.22
N GLY A 164 -12.61 17.66 6.02
CA GLY A 164 -12.58 18.88 5.23
C GLY A 164 -11.26 19.16 4.52
N THR A 165 -10.23 18.33 4.74
CA THR A 165 -8.99 18.40 3.95
C THR A 165 -9.29 18.12 2.49
N LYS A 166 -8.73 18.96 1.61
CA LYS A 166 -8.80 18.79 0.16
C LYS A 166 -7.44 18.36 -0.38
N LEU A 167 -7.44 17.35 -1.23
CA LEU A 167 -6.29 16.92 -2.02
C LEU A 167 -6.55 17.18 -3.50
N THR A 168 -5.59 17.80 -4.17
CA THR A 168 -5.55 17.96 -5.61
C THR A 168 -4.34 17.21 -6.16
N TRP A 169 -4.59 16.25 -7.03
CA TRP A 169 -3.59 15.53 -7.81
C TRP A 169 -3.54 16.12 -9.21
N THR A 170 -2.36 16.43 -9.73
CA THR A 170 -2.17 16.93 -11.10
C THR A 170 -1.11 16.09 -11.80
N GLN A 171 -1.48 15.45 -12.91
CA GLN A 171 -0.57 14.70 -13.76
C GLN A 171 -0.53 15.33 -15.15
N ALA A 172 0.64 15.76 -15.58
CA ALA A 172 0.85 16.23 -16.95
C ALA A 172 0.90 15.04 -17.92
N SER A 173 0.46 15.26 -19.16
CA SER A 173 0.65 14.27 -20.23
C SER A 173 2.11 14.25 -20.67
N PRO A 174 2.71 13.07 -20.91
CA PRO A 174 3.99 12.94 -21.62
C PRO A 174 3.98 13.57 -23.02
N ARG A 175 2.81 13.59 -23.68
CA ARG A 175 2.65 14.14 -25.01
C ARG A 175 2.46 15.65 -24.94
N SER A 176 3.32 16.39 -25.64
CA SER A 176 3.28 17.86 -25.66
C SER A 176 1.96 18.39 -26.22
N GLY A 177 1.42 19.43 -25.59
CA GLY A 177 0.17 20.09 -26.00
C GLY A 177 -1.10 19.50 -25.41
N ASP A 178 -1.05 18.31 -24.84
CA ASP A 178 -2.18 17.71 -24.13
C ASP A 178 -2.46 18.46 -22.81
N PRO A 179 -3.74 18.56 -22.38
CA PRO A 179 -4.10 19.06 -21.05
C PRO A 179 -3.55 18.15 -19.93
N ALA A 180 -3.43 18.71 -18.73
CA ALA A 180 -3.12 17.93 -17.53
C ALA A 180 -4.38 17.28 -16.95
N LEU A 181 -4.26 16.05 -16.48
CA LEU A 181 -5.27 15.37 -15.68
C LEU A 181 -5.24 15.94 -14.26
N THR A 182 -6.36 16.45 -13.76
CA THR A 182 -6.46 16.99 -12.40
C THR A 182 -7.55 16.27 -11.62
N ALA A 183 -7.20 15.58 -10.54
CA ALA A 183 -8.16 14.92 -9.66
C ALA A 183 -8.27 15.63 -8.31
N VAL A 184 -9.50 15.80 -7.81
CA VAL A 184 -9.80 16.50 -6.57
C VAL A 184 -10.58 15.59 -5.64
N PHE A 185 -10.15 15.53 -4.38
CA PHE A 185 -10.73 14.75 -3.31
C PHE A 185 -10.97 15.65 -2.11
N THR A 186 -12.15 15.56 -1.50
CA THR A 186 -12.45 16.24 -0.23
C THR A 186 -12.76 15.19 0.80
N VAL A 187 -12.05 15.22 1.92
CA VAL A 187 -12.17 14.22 2.98
C VAL A 187 -13.44 14.48 3.78
N ALA A 188 -14.39 13.55 3.74
CA ALA A 188 -15.53 13.55 4.64
C ALA A 188 -15.14 13.03 6.04
N GLU A 189 -15.99 13.28 7.04
CA GLU A 189 -15.71 12.86 8.42
C GLU A 189 -15.55 11.34 8.57
N SER A 190 -16.40 10.56 7.88
CA SER A 190 -16.32 9.09 7.83
C SER A 190 -14.99 8.61 7.24
N ASP A 191 -14.53 9.29 6.19
CA ASP A 191 -13.33 8.91 5.46
C ASP A 191 -12.07 9.26 6.25
N ALA A 192 -12.07 10.40 6.95
CA ALA A 192 -11.02 10.78 7.87
C ALA A 192 -10.82 9.72 8.97
N ALA A 193 -11.91 9.21 9.54
CA ALA A 193 -11.87 8.15 10.54
C ALA A 193 -11.34 6.82 9.95
N ALA A 194 -11.80 6.44 8.75
CA ALA A 194 -11.33 5.25 8.05
C ALA A 194 -9.84 5.33 7.71
N LEU A 195 -9.39 6.47 7.17
CA LEU A 195 -7.98 6.76 6.88
C LEU A 195 -7.12 6.72 8.14
N LYS A 196 -7.59 7.32 9.23
CA LYS A 196 -6.88 7.27 10.52
C LYS A 196 -6.69 5.83 10.98
N GLY A 197 -7.75 5.02 10.95
CA GLY A 197 -7.67 3.60 11.30
C GLY A 197 -6.71 2.82 10.41
N ALA A 198 -6.83 2.98 9.10
CA ALA A 198 -6.03 2.27 8.11
C ALA A 198 -4.53 2.64 8.17
N LEU A 199 -4.21 3.92 8.39
CA LEU A 199 -2.84 4.44 8.31
C LEU A 199 -2.13 4.49 9.68
N THR A 200 -2.81 4.13 10.77
CA THR A 200 -2.24 4.18 12.13
C THR A 200 -0.89 3.45 12.21
N GLY A 201 -0.75 2.29 11.56
CA GLY A 201 0.46 1.48 11.60
C GLY A 201 1.69 2.18 11.03
N CYS A 202 1.57 2.84 9.87
CA CYS A 202 2.69 3.54 9.24
C CYS A 202 2.88 4.98 9.74
N LEU A 203 1.86 5.60 10.32
CA LEU A 203 2.01 6.93 10.94
C LEU A 203 2.67 6.87 12.32
N ALA A 204 2.48 5.77 13.07
CA ALA A 204 3.01 5.58 14.42
C ALA A 204 4.51 5.21 14.47
N ALA A 205 5.09 4.72 13.38
CA ALA A 205 6.51 4.38 13.34
C ALA A 205 7.37 5.67 13.46
N PRO A 206 8.24 5.78 14.48
CA PRO A 206 9.34 6.73 14.44
C PRO A 206 10.34 6.24 13.39
N PHE A 207 10.79 7.14 12.51
CA PHE A 207 11.89 6.87 11.60
C PHE A 207 13.20 7.26 12.27
#